data_AF-A0A7X1P5R9-F1
#
_entry.id   AF-A0A7X1P5R9-F1
#
_cell.length_a   1.000
_cell.length_b   1.000
_cell.length_c   1.000
_cell.angle_alpha   90.00
_cell.angle_beta   90.00
_cell.angle_gamma   90.00
#
_symmetry.space_group_name_H-M   'P 1'
#
loop_
_entity.id
_entity.type
_entity.pdbx_description
1 polymer ?
#
loop_
_entity_poly.entity_id
_entity_poly.type
_entity_poly.pdbx_seq_one_letter_code
_entity_poly.pdbx_strand_id
1 'polypeptide(L)'
;MARWIAIGKAPGWDDLKRFGEELKETPQWRIDPKTTITSVYALGDGRMIAECHGVSQADFDEWLKKKGWTVESVTPIRHLAKSGDIWKA
;
A
#
# COMPACT_ATOMS: atom_id res chain seq x y z
N MET A 1 8.55 9.05 11.86
CA MET A 1 8.05 7.66 11.94
C MET A 1 8.68 6.87 10.81
N ALA A 2 8.87 5.57 10.99
CA ALA A 2 9.50 4.73 9.98
C ALA A 2 8.52 4.52 8.81
N ARG A 3 9.08 4.16 7.65
CA ARG A 3 8.31 3.91 6.44
C ARG A 3 8.71 2.57 5.85
N TRP A 4 7.74 1.88 5.28
CA TRP A 4 7.93 0.61 4.60
C TRP A 4 7.17 0.59 3.29
N ILE A 5 7.71 -0.16 2.34
CA ILE A 5 7.01 -0.54 1.11
C ILE A 5 6.78 -2.05 1.14
N ALA A 6 5.54 -2.47 0.90
CA ALA A 6 5.23 -3.83 0.54
C ALA A 6 5.10 -3.95 -0.98
N ILE A 7 5.64 -5.03 -1.54
CA ILE A 7 5.41 -5.46 -2.92
C ILE A 7 4.72 -6.81 -2.87
N GLY A 8 3.69 -6.99 -3.69
CA GLY A 8 2.90 -8.21 -3.67
C GLY A 8 1.84 -8.27 -4.75
N LYS A 9 0.75 -9.00 -4.51
CA LYS A 9 -0.41 -9.08 -5.39
C LYS A 9 -1.69 -8.85 -4.60
N ALA A 10 -2.53 -7.96 -5.11
CA ALA A 10 -3.86 -7.69 -4.60
C ALA A 10 -4.90 -8.29 -5.58
N PRO A 11 -5.77 -9.22 -5.13
CA PRO A 11 -6.74 -9.84 -6.01
C PRO A 11 -7.70 -8.82 -6.64
N GLY A 12 -7.83 -8.82 -7.96
CA GLY A 12 -8.79 -8.01 -8.70
C GLY A 12 -8.41 -6.54 -8.88
N TRP A 13 -7.17 -6.15 -8.56
CA TRP A 13 -6.66 -4.80 -8.82
C TRP A 13 -6.29 -4.54 -10.29
N ASP A 14 -6.36 -5.56 -11.14
CA ASP A 14 -6.35 -5.47 -12.59
C ASP A 14 -7.61 -4.80 -13.15
N ASP A 15 -8.73 -4.84 -12.41
CA ASP A 15 -9.95 -4.11 -12.74
C ASP A 15 -9.96 -2.71 -12.07
N LEU A 16 -9.95 -1.66 -12.88
CA LEU A 16 -10.00 -0.27 -12.42
C LEU A 16 -11.23 0.03 -11.56
N LYS A 17 -12.38 -0.62 -11.85
CA LYS A 17 -13.60 -0.41 -11.08
C LYS A 17 -13.42 -0.94 -9.66
N ARG A 18 -12.97 -2.20 -9.52
CA ARG A 18 -12.68 -2.81 -8.22
C ARG A 18 -11.60 -2.05 -7.45
N PHE A 19 -10.51 -1.66 -8.11
CA PHE A 19 -9.47 -0.84 -7.49
C PHE A 19 -10.05 0.47 -6.94
N GLY A 20 -10.87 1.18 -7.74
CA GLY A 20 -11.52 2.42 -7.32
C GLY A 20 -12.56 2.25 -6.22
N GLU A 21 -13.27 1.11 -6.17
CA GLU A 21 -14.21 0.78 -5.09
C GLU A 21 -13.48 0.55 -3.77
N GLU A 22 -12.39 -0.21 -3.77
CA GLU A 22 -11.60 -0.47 -2.55
C GLU A 22 -10.95 0.82 -2.02
N LEU A 23 -10.51 1.74 -2.89
CA LEU A 23 -9.96 3.03 -2.45
C LEU A 23 -10.98 3.92 -1.70
N LYS A 24 -12.30 3.75 -1.91
CA LYS A 24 -13.33 4.56 -1.25
C LYS A 24 -13.52 4.22 0.23
N GLU A 25 -13.07 3.06 0.69
CA GLU A 25 -13.21 2.65 2.09
C GLU A 25 -12.11 3.23 2.96
N THR A 26 -12.14 4.55 3.19
CA THR A 26 -11.15 5.32 3.98
C THR A 26 -10.68 4.64 5.29
N PRO A 27 -11.56 4.03 6.12
CA PRO A 27 -11.15 3.46 7.40
C PRO A 27 -10.10 2.36 7.28
N GLN A 28 -10.07 1.60 6.19
CA GLN A 28 -9.15 0.49 6.06
C GLN A 28 -7.69 0.91 5.81
N TRP A 29 -7.47 2.17 5.41
CA TRP A 29 -6.14 2.72 5.12
C TRP A 29 -5.47 3.34 6.36
N ARG A 30 -6.23 3.50 7.45
CA ARG A 30 -5.71 3.95 8.75
C ARG A 30 -5.77 2.79 9.74
N ILE A 31 -4.64 2.10 9.91
CA ILE A 31 -4.52 0.93 10.80
C ILE A 31 -4.78 1.33 12.25
N ASP A 32 -4.17 2.43 12.69
CA ASP A 32 -4.32 3.00 14.03
C ASP A 32 -3.99 4.52 14.00
N PRO A 33 -4.08 5.27 15.11
CA PRO A 33 -3.78 6.71 15.13
C PRO A 33 -2.35 7.10 14.70
N LYS A 34 -1.39 6.18 14.75
CA LYS A 34 0.04 6.35 14.46
C LYS A 34 0.49 5.61 13.19
N THR A 35 -0.31 4.69 12.64
CA THR A 35 0.04 3.89 11.47
C THR A 35 -0.97 4.09 10.34
N THR A 36 -0.49 4.47 9.16
CA THR A 36 -1.34 4.79 8.00
C THR A 36 -0.69 4.33 6.70
N ILE A 37 -1.51 3.75 5.82
CA ILE A 37 -1.14 3.47 4.43
C ILE A 37 -1.27 4.77 3.64
N THR A 38 -0.15 5.26 3.14
CA THR A 38 -0.06 6.60 2.54
C THR A 38 -0.24 6.58 1.03
N SER A 39 0.08 5.47 0.36
CA SER A 39 -0.02 5.31 -1.08
C SER A 39 -0.12 3.85 -1.46
N VAL A 40 -0.90 3.55 -2.50
CA VAL A 40 -0.95 2.23 -3.13
C VAL A 40 -0.89 2.37 -4.64
N TYR A 41 -0.31 1.38 -5.30
CA TYR A 41 -0.16 1.34 -6.75
C TYR A 41 -0.57 -0.04 -7.25
N ALA A 42 -1.43 -0.10 -8.27
CA ALA A 42 -1.64 -1.29 -9.09
C ALA A 42 -0.63 -1.25 -10.25
N LEU A 43 0.23 -2.27 -10.34
CA LEU A 43 1.25 -2.37 -11.37
C LEU A 43 0.70 -3.13 -12.58
N GLY A 44 1.16 -2.79 -13.79
CA GLY A 44 0.68 -3.39 -15.03
C GLY A 44 1.01 -4.89 -15.20
N ASP A 45 1.85 -5.45 -14.34
CA ASP A 45 2.18 -6.88 -14.30
C ASP A 45 1.35 -7.67 -13.26
N GLY A 46 0.29 -7.05 -12.72
CA GLY A 46 -0.61 -7.64 -11.72
C GLY A 46 -0.08 -7.61 -10.30
N ARG A 47 1.08 -6.97 -10.05
CA ARG A 47 1.57 -6.71 -8.70
C ARG A 47 0.98 -5.42 -8.13
N MET A 48 1.23 -5.20 -6.85
CA MET A 48 0.88 -4.00 -6.12
C MET A 48 2.06 -3.50 -5.29
N ILE A 49 2.05 -2.20 -5.03
CA ILE A 49 2.93 -1.53 -4.06
C ILE A 49 2.05 -0.89 -3.00
N ALA A 50 2.38 -1.04 -1.73
CA ALA A 50 1.74 -0.32 -0.62
C ALA A 50 2.80 0.37 0.26
N GLU A 51 2.69 1.69 0.41
CA GLU A 51 3.52 2.49 1.32
C GLU A 51 2.82 2.62 2.68
N CYS A 52 3.51 2.23 3.74
CA CYS A 52 3.07 2.42 5.12
C CYS A 52 3.98 3.41 5.85
N HIS A 53 3.37 4.33 6.60
CA HIS A 53 4.04 5.23 7.53
C HIS A 53 3.54 4.94 8.94
N GLY A 54 4.44 4.52 9.84
CA GLY A 54 4.04 4.06 11.16
C GLY A 54 5.18 3.90 12.17
N VAL A 55 4.84 3.32 13.31
CA VAL A 55 5.78 3.09 14.43
C VAL A 55 6.42 1.71 14.39
N SER A 56 5.73 0.70 13.86
CA SER A 56 6.19 -0.69 13.83
C SER A 56 5.90 -1.34 12.48
N GLN A 57 6.84 -2.16 12.00
CA GLN A 57 6.62 -3.00 10.82
C GLN A 57 5.55 -4.08 11.09
N ALA A 58 5.45 -4.56 12.33
CA ALA A 58 4.52 -5.64 12.68
C ALA A 58 3.05 -5.24 12.44
N ASP A 59 2.68 -3.99 12.73
CA ASP A 59 1.32 -3.49 12.49
C ASP A 59 1.00 -3.48 10.99
N PHE A 60 2.00 -3.18 10.16
CA PHE A 60 1.88 -3.23 8.70
C PHE A 60 1.74 -4.67 8.20
N ASP A 61 2.54 -5.60 8.72
CA ASP A 61 2.49 -7.02 8.37
C ASP A 61 1.13 -7.65 8.75
N GLU A 62 0.58 -7.29 9.91
CA GLU A 62 -0.75 -7.73 10.33
C GLU A 62 -1.86 -7.19 9.43
N TRP A 63 -1.76 -5.91 9.04
CA TRP A 63 -2.70 -5.31 8.11
C TRP A 63 -2.67 -5.99 6.75
N LEU A 64 -1.47 -6.26 6.20
CA LEU A 64 -1.30 -6.97 4.93
C LEU A 64 -1.92 -8.37 4.97
N LYS A 65 -1.77 -9.10 6.09
CA LYS A 65 -2.40 -10.40 6.30
C LYS A 65 -3.92 -10.29 6.33
N LYS A 66 -4.48 -9.30 7.05
CA LYS A 66 -5.94 -9.06 7.12
C LYS A 66 -6.54 -8.72 5.75
N LYS A 67 -5.78 -8.04 4.89
CA LYS A 67 -6.17 -7.76 3.50
C LYS A 67 -6.24 -9.00 2.60
N GLY A 68 -5.62 -10.11 3.00
CA GLY A 68 -5.57 -11.32 2.18
C GLY A 68 -4.73 -11.16 0.92
N TRP A 69 -3.82 -10.17 0.90
CA TRP A 69 -2.91 -9.95 -0.22
C TRP A 69 -1.73 -10.91 -0.14
N THR A 70 -1.23 -11.32 -1.30
CA THR A 70 0.03 -12.08 -1.35
C THR A 70 1.17 -11.09 -1.24
N VAL A 71 1.96 -11.16 -0.17
CA VAL A 71 3.12 -10.27 0.03
C VAL A 71 4.39 -10.99 -0.42
N GLU A 72 5.12 -10.40 -1.36
CA GLU A 72 6.40 -10.89 -1.86
C GLU A 72 7.56 -10.34 -1.03
N SER A 73 7.50 -9.06 -0.65
CA SER A 73 8.51 -8.43 0.20
C SER A 73 7.96 -7.23 0.97
N VAL A 74 8.58 -6.93 2.11
CA VAL A 74 8.39 -5.70 2.88
C VAL A 74 9.77 -5.11 3.15
N THR A 75 9.98 -3.86 2.72
CA THR A 75 11.30 -3.21 2.77
C THR A 75 11.21 -1.85 3.45
N PRO A 76 12.08 -1.52 4.42
CA PRO A 76 12.12 -0.19 5.02
C PRO A 76 12.62 0.86 4.02
N ILE A 77 11.96 2.02 3.97
CA ILE A 77 12.36 3.15 3.15
C ILE A 77 13.42 3.97 3.91
N ARG A 78 14.63 4.08 3.34
CA ARG A 78 15.72 4.87 3.92
C ARG A 78 15.65 6.36 3.55
N HIS A 79 15.28 6.66 2.31
CA HIS A 79 15.13 8.02 1.79
C HIS A 79 13.87 8.08 0.93
N LEU A 80 13.10 9.16 1.04
CA LEU A 80 11.92 9.40 0.23
C LEU A 80 11.99 10.80 -0.37
N ALA A 81 11.81 10.90 -1.69
CA ALA A 81 11.52 12.13 -2.39
C ALA A 81 10.23 11.92 -3.19
N LYS A 82 9.30 12.88 -3.13
CA LYS A 82 8.13 12.93 -4.01
C LYS A 82 8.35 14.10 -4.97
N SER A 83 8.70 13.79 -6.22
CA SER A 83 8.77 14.80 -7.27
C SER A 83 7.35 15.21 -7.70
N GLY A 84 7.13 16.50 -7.94
CA GLY A 84 5.84 17.05 -8.35
C GLY A 84 5.33 16.39 -9.63
N ASP A 85 4.03 16.12 -9.64
CA ASP A 85 3.30 15.27 -10.59
C ASP A 85 3.69 15.47 -12.06
N ILE A 86 3.49 14.44 -12.88
CA ILE A 86 2.53 14.39 -13.99
C ILE A 86 2.68 12.99 -14.63
N TRP A 87 1.56 12.35 -14.97
CA TRP A 87 1.21 11.81 -16.30
C TRP A 87 0.06 10.81 -16.20
N LYS A 88 -0.86 10.92 -17.17
CA LYS A 88 -1.90 9.94 -17.46
C LYS A 88 -1.27 8.77 -18.22
N ALA A 89 -1.63 7.56 -17.82
CA ALA A 89 -1.59 6.35 -18.65
C ALA A 89 -3.03 5.95 -18.97
#